data_AF-A0A6B3F6E2-F1
#
_entry.id   AF-A0A6B3F6E2-F1
#
_cell.length_a   1.000
_cell.length_b   1.000
_cell.length_c   1.000
_cell.angle_alpha   90.00
_cell.angle_beta   90.00
_cell.angle_gamma   90.00
#
_symmetry.space_group_name_H-M   'P 1'
#
loop_
_entity.id
_entity.type
_entity.pdbx_description
1 polymer ?
#
loop_
_entity_poly.entity_id
_entity_poly.type
_entity_poly.pdbx_seq_one_letter_code
_entity_poly.pdbx_strand_id
1 'polypeptide(L)'
;MASGAENEAFAARLKELKERSGLSYGQLAKRLHLSTSTLHRYCNGTALPAEFTPADRLARLCGADRAELMDLHRRWLLADAARAAAKEQQEAVRGEPSPSAQAEPAP
;
A
#
# COMPACT_ATOMS: atom_id res chain seq x y z
N MET A 1 -5.02 13.14 -5.30
CA MET A 1 -5.91 12.13 -5.94
C MET A 1 -5.14 10.96 -6.55
N ALA A 2 -3.94 11.16 -7.11
CA ALA A 2 -3.05 10.12 -7.66
C ALA A 2 -2.33 9.24 -6.62
N SER A 3 -2.96 8.96 -5.48
CA SER A 3 -2.48 7.92 -4.56
C SER A 3 -3.51 6.81 -4.39
N GLY A 4 -4.80 7.14 -4.51
CA GLY A 4 -5.87 6.15 -4.51
C GLY A 4 -5.86 5.27 -5.75
N ALA A 5 -5.66 5.85 -6.95
CA ALA A 5 -5.74 5.12 -8.22
C ALA A 5 -4.61 4.08 -8.37
N GLU A 6 -3.44 4.39 -7.86
CA GLU A 6 -2.21 3.58 -7.88
C GLU A 6 -2.36 2.43 -6.90
N ASN A 7 -2.91 2.71 -5.71
CA ASN A 7 -3.25 1.68 -4.73
C ASN A 7 -4.32 0.73 -5.29
N GLU A 8 -5.36 1.26 -5.94
CA GLU A 8 -6.42 0.48 -6.59
C GLU A 8 -5.86 -0.37 -7.74
N ALA A 9 -4.94 0.16 -8.55
CA ALA A 9 -4.32 -0.58 -9.65
C ALA A 9 -3.44 -1.75 -9.17
N PHE A 10 -2.76 -1.59 -8.03
CA PHE A 10 -2.05 -2.67 -7.35
C PHE A 10 -3.02 -3.70 -6.77
N ALA A 11 -4.05 -3.23 -6.07
CA ALA A 11 -5.07 -4.06 -5.44
C ALA A 11 -5.86 -4.90 -6.45
N ALA A 12 -6.23 -4.32 -7.59
CA ALA A 12 -6.87 -5.00 -8.70
C ALA A 12 -6.00 -6.15 -9.22
N ARG A 13 -4.68 -5.93 -9.36
CA ARG A 13 -3.75 -6.98 -9.82
C ARG A 13 -3.61 -8.12 -8.81
N LEU A 14 -3.55 -7.81 -7.51
CA LEU A 14 -3.58 -8.83 -6.46
C LEU A 14 -4.87 -9.64 -6.50
N LYS A 15 -6.01 -8.98 -6.72
CA LYS A 15 -7.32 -9.62 -6.80
C LYS A 15 -7.39 -10.56 -7.99
N GLU A 16 -6.95 -10.15 -9.18
CA GLU A 16 -6.88 -11.02 -10.37
C GLU A 16 -6.04 -12.28 -10.12
N LEU A 17 -4.85 -12.13 -9.53
CA LEU A 17 -3.99 -13.26 -9.16
C LEU A 17 -4.68 -14.22 -8.19
N LYS A 18 -5.42 -13.68 -7.21
CA LYS A 18 -6.16 -14.46 -6.21
C LYS A 18 -7.40 -15.14 -6.79
N GLU A 19 -8.13 -14.49 -7.69
CA GLU A 19 -9.28 -15.10 -8.39
C GLU A 19 -8.82 -16.27 -9.27
N ARG A 20 -7.67 -16.15 -9.95
CA ARG A 20 -7.10 -17.26 -10.73
C ARG A 20 -6.67 -18.45 -9.86
N SER A 21 -6.17 -18.18 -8.65
CA SER A 21 -5.67 -19.23 -7.75
C SER A 21 -6.79 -19.95 -6.97
N GLY A 22 -8.00 -19.37 -6.92
CA GLY A 22 -9.13 -19.94 -6.17
C GLY A 22 -8.97 -19.89 -4.65
N LEU A 23 -7.99 -19.15 -4.13
CA LEU A 23 -7.73 -19.08 -2.69
C LEU A 23 -8.61 -18.03 -2.01
N SER A 24 -9.23 -18.40 -0.89
CA SER A 24 -9.97 -17.44 -0.05
C SER A 24 -9.02 -16.56 0.78
N TYR A 25 -9.47 -15.35 1.14
CA TYR A 25 -8.71 -14.46 2.02
C TYR A 25 -8.36 -15.11 3.37
N GLY A 26 -9.24 -15.99 3.90
CA GLY A 26 -8.98 -16.73 5.13
C GLY A 26 -7.85 -17.76 5.02
N GLN A 27 -7.70 -18.41 3.86
CA GLN A 27 -6.58 -19.34 3.60
C GLN A 27 -5.26 -18.59 3.45
N LEU A 28 -5.28 -17.44 2.76
CA LEU A 28 -4.11 -16.57 2.63
C LEU A 28 -3.70 -16.00 3.99
N ALA A 29 -4.66 -15.53 4.80
CA ALA A 29 -4.45 -15.02 6.15
C ALA A 29 -3.71 -16.04 7.03
N LYS A 30 -4.20 -17.28 7.05
CA LYS A 30 -3.59 -18.38 7.82
C LYS A 30 -2.16 -18.68 7.39
N ARG A 31 -1.87 -18.69 6.08
CA ARG A 31 -0.53 -18.99 5.55
C ARG A 31 0.46 -17.84 5.71
N LEU A 32 -0.01 -16.60 5.65
CA LEU A 32 0.81 -15.40 5.80
C LEU A 32 0.98 -14.97 7.26
N HIS A 33 0.27 -15.60 8.20
CA HIS A 33 0.13 -15.16 9.60
C HIS A 33 -0.37 -13.71 9.72
N LEU A 34 -1.23 -13.30 8.77
CA LEU A 34 -1.85 -11.98 8.73
C LEU A 34 -3.34 -12.06 9.01
N SER A 35 -3.92 -11.00 9.56
CA SER A 35 -5.37 -10.91 9.71
C SER A 35 -6.07 -10.72 8.37
N THR A 36 -7.25 -11.33 8.21
CA THR A 36 -8.09 -11.17 7.02
C THR A 36 -8.43 -9.70 6.74
N SER A 37 -8.58 -8.88 7.79
CA SER A 37 -8.77 -7.43 7.71
C SER A 37 -7.61 -6.71 7.01
N THR A 38 -6.36 -7.10 7.30
CA THR A 38 -5.17 -6.51 6.66
C THR A 38 -5.13 -6.87 5.18
N LEU A 39 -5.40 -8.13 4.84
CA LEU A 39 -5.50 -8.56 3.45
C LEU A 39 -6.63 -7.85 2.70
N HIS A 40 -7.79 -7.67 3.32
CA HIS A 40 -8.89 -6.94 2.73
C HIS A 40 -8.50 -5.50 2.40
N ARG A 41 -7.80 -4.80 3.29
CA ARG A 41 -7.31 -3.44 3.02
C ARG A 41 -6.31 -3.42 1.87
N TYR A 42 -5.45 -4.42 1.74
CA TYR A 42 -4.48 -4.51 0.64
C TYR A 42 -5.17 -4.78 -0.69
N CYS A 43 -6.13 -5.71 -0.73
CA CYS A 43 -6.88 -6.07 -1.93
C CYS A 43 -7.98 -5.06 -2.31
N ASN A 44 -8.31 -4.12 -1.43
CA ASN A 44 -9.20 -2.98 -1.72
C ASN A 44 -8.43 -1.67 -1.94
N GLY A 45 -7.10 -1.66 -1.94
CA GLY A 45 -6.29 -0.45 -2.13
C GLY A 45 -6.36 0.55 -0.97
N THR A 46 -6.95 0.17 0.16
CA THR A 46 -7.15 1.04 1.33
C THR A 46 -5.88 1.18 2.17
N ALA A 47 -4.98 0.19 2.11
CA ALA A 47 -3.67 0.26 2.71
C ALA A 47 -2.66 -0.50 1.85
N LEU A 48 -1.43 -0.02 1.78
CA LEU A 48 -0.31 -0.74 1.19
C LEU A 48 0.61 -1.28 2.30
N PRO A 49 1.24 -2.44 2.10
CA PRO A 49 2.37 -2.84 2.92
C PRO A 49 3.57 -1.92 2.61
N ALA A 50 4.34 -1.56 3.66
CA ALA A 50 5.56 -0.76 3.53
C ALA A 50 6.74 -1.55 2.95
N GLU A 51 6.62 -2.88 2.94
CA GLU A 51 7.58 -3.80 2.35
C GLU A 51 6.85 -4.77 1.42
N PHE A 52 7.48 -5.15 0.30
CA PHE A 52 6.85 -6.04 -0.68
C PHE A 52 6.78 -7.51 -0.20
N THR A 53 7.46 -7.89 0.90
CA THR A 53 7.53 -9.27 1.42
C THR A 53 6.16 -9.96 1.56
N PRO A 54 5.14 -9.39 2.24
CA PRO A 54 3.81 -9.99 2.33
C PRO A 54 3.10 -10.09 0.98
N ALA A 55 3.32 -9.15 0.06
CA ALA A 55 2.73 -9.18 -1.28
C ALA A 55 3.39 -10.25 -2.17
N ASP A 56 4.71 -10.39 -2.13
CA ASP A 56 5.47 -11.44 -2.81
C ASP A 56 5.03 -12.83 -2.34
N ARG A 57 4.96 -13.06 -1.02
CA ARG A 57 4.51 -14.34 -0.47
C ARG A 57 3.07 -14.66 -0.87
N LEU A 58 2.18 -13.67 -0.85
CA LEU A 58 0.80 -13.85 -1.30
C LEU A 58 0.75 -14.24 -2.78
N ALA A 59 1.45 -13.49 -3.64
CA ALA A 59 1.48 -13.75 -5.07
C ALA A 59 2.07 -15.14 -5.38
N ARG A 60 3.14 -15.55 -4.68
CA ARG A 60 3.69 -16.91 -4.78
C ARG A 60 2.70 -17.99 -4.35
N LEU A 61 1.94 -17.77 -3.27
CA LEU A 61 0.90 -18.69 -2.83
C LEU A 61 -0.25 -18.80 -3.85
N CYS A 62 -0.53 -17.71 -4.58
CA CYS A 62 -1.47 -17.69 -5.69
C CYS A 62 -0.92 -18.31 -6.99
N GLY A 63 0.33 -18.79 -7.00
CA GLY A 63 0.96 -19.33 -8.21
C GLY A 63 1.29 -18.24 -9.24
N ALA A 64 1.64 -17.03 -8.80
CA ALA A 64 2.14 -15.99 -9.68
C ALA A 64 3.49 -16.40 -10.28
N ASP A 65 3.63 -16.28 -11.59
CA ASP A 65 4.90 -16.46 -12.28
C ASP A 65 5.85 -15.29 -12.02
N ARG A 66 7.13 -15.48 -12.34
CA ARG A 66 8.15 -14.44 -12.10
C ARG A 66 7.83 -13.13 -12.83
N ALA A 67 7.31 -13.21 -14.06
CA ALA A 67 6.88 -12.03 -14.82
C ALA A 67 5.75 -11.29 -14.11
N GLU A 68 4.75 -12.00 -13.60
CA GLU A 68 3.61 -11.43 -12.89
C GLU A 68 4.04 -10.78 -11.56
N LEU A 69 4.99 -11.41 -10.85
CA LEU A 69 5.61 -10.84 -9.67
C LEU A 69 6.35 -9.53 -9.97
N MET A 70 7.07 -9.43 -11.09
CA MET A 70 7.76 -8.20 -11.48
C MET A 70 6.78 -7.08 -11.85
N ASP A 71 5.71 -7.39 -12.58
CA ASP A 71 4.65 -6.42 -12.89
C ASP A 71 3.95 -5.91 -11.62
N LEU A 72 3.67 -6.82 -10.68
CA LEU A 72 3.11 -6.47 -9.38
C LEU A 72 4.06 -5.59 -8.58
N HIS A 73 5.37 -5.91 -8.59
CA HIS A 73 6.39 -5.13 -7.90
C HIS A 73 6.52 -3.72 -8.48
N ARG A 74 6.48 -3.57 -9.81
CA ARG A 74 6.51 -2.26 -10.47
C ARG A 74 5.32 -1.39 -10.07
N ARG A 75 4.12 -1.97 -10.00
CA ARG A 75 2.90 -1.27 -9.53
C ARG A 75 3.00 -0.91 -8.06
N TRP A 76 3.51 -1.82 -7.23
CA TRP A 76 3.74 -1.56 -5.81
C TRP A 76 4.68 -0.37 -5.61
N LEU A 77 5.78 -0.28 -6.36
CA LEU A 77 6.74 0.81 -6.24
C LEU A 77 6.11 2.19 -6.55
N LEU A 78 5.27 2.27 -7.59
CA LEU A 78 4.54 3.50 -7.92
C LEU A 78 3.56 3.89 -6.81
N ALA A 79 2.82 2.92 -6.29
CA ALA A 79 1.84 3.15 -5.25
C ALA A 79 2.50 3.47 -3.89
N ASP A 80 3.64 2.86 -3.60
CA ASP A 80 4.45 3.14 -2.40
C ASP A 80 5.06 4.54 -2.47
N ALA A 81 5.57 4.97 -3.62
CA ALA A 81 6.04 6.34 -3.81
C ALA A 81 4.90 7.37 -3.62
N ALA A 82 3.71 7.10 -4.18
CA ALA A 82 2.55 7.96 -4.01
C ALA A 82 2.06 8.00 -2.55
N ARG A 83 2.11 6.86 -1.85
CA ARG A 83 1.80 6.76 -0.42
C ARG A 83 2.82 7.51 0.44
N ALA A 84 4.11 7.35 0.17
CA ALA A 84 5.18 8.02 0.90
C ALA A 84 5.01 9.55 0.80
N ALA A 85 4.78 10.05 -0.41
CA ALA A 85 4.48 11.47 -0.64
C ALA A 85 3.21 11.94 0.12
N ALA A 86 2.15 11.14 0.15
CA ALA A 86 0.93 11.47 0.90
C ALA A 86 1.15 11.47 2.42
N LYS A 87 1.98 10.56 2.95
CA LYS A 87 2.36 10.52 4.37
C LYS A 87 3.18 11.75 4.76
N GLU A 88 4.14 12.13 3.92
CA GLU A 88 4.99 13.30 4.14
C GLU A 88 4.16 14.60 4.13
N GLN A 89 3.17 14.72 3.25
CA GLN A 89 2.20 15.82 3.26
C GLN A 89 1.33 15.85 4.53
N GLN A 90 0.89 14.69 5.02
CA GLN A 90 0.13 14.61 6.28
C GLN A 90 0.99 14.96 7.50
N GLU A 91 2.27 14.57 7.50
CA GLU A 91 3.21 14.92 8.56
C GLU A 91 3.59 16.41 8.54
N ALA A 92 3.70 17.03 7.36
CA ALA A 92 3.87 18.48 7.22
C ALA A 92 2.67 19.26 7.79
N VAL A 93 1.44 18.87 7.44
CA VAL A 93 0.22 19.52 7.93
C VAL A 93 0.00 19.30 9.44
N ARG A 94 0.49 18.18 10.00
CA ARG A 94 0.41 17.89 11.44
C ARG A 94 1.60 18.47 12.24
N GLY A 95 2.65 18.89 11.54
CA GLY A 95 3.93 19.34 12.10
C GLY A 95 4.13 20.86 12.14
N GLU A 96 3.13 21.66 11.76
CA GLU A 96 3.17 23.12 11.95
C GLU A 96 2.58 23.52 13.32
N PRO A 97 3.40 23.75 14.37
CA PRO A 97 3.09 24.82 15.29
C PRO A 97 3.32 26.13 14.51
N SER A 98 2.21 26.81 14.22
CA SER A 98 2.11 28.20 13.75
C SER A 98 3.41 29.03 13.88
N PRO A 99 4.08 29.39 12.77
CA PRO A 99 5.10 30.44 12.79
C PRO A 99 4.39 31.76 12.52
N SER A 100 3.57 32.25 13.46
CA SER A 100 3.08 33.63 13.40
C SER A 100 2.66 34.13 14.77
N ALA A 101 3.66 34.63 15.49
CA ALA A 101 3.55 35.86 16.26
C ALA A 101 4.92 36.53 16.27
N GLN A 102 5.29 37.07 15.12
CA GLN A 102 6.25 38.16 15.05
C GLN A 102 5.51 39.41 15.55
N ALA A 103 5.87 39.90 16.73
CA ALA A 103 5.74 41.28 17.18
C ALA A 103 6.75 41.42 18.32
N GLU A 104 7.76 42.28 18.32
CA GLU A 104 8.17 43.38 17.46
C GLU A 104 9.58 43.74 17.99
N PRO A 105 10.56 44.16 17.17
CA PRO A 105 11.85 44.62 17.67
C PRO A 105 11.80 46.14 17.91
N ALA A 106 12.14 46.62 19.11
CA ALA A 106 12.38 48.05 19.32
C ALA A 106 13.20 48.33 20.61
N PRO A 107 13.99 49.43 20.63
CA PRO A 107 15.26 49.57 21.36
C PRO A 107 15.16 49.91 22.84
#